data_AF-A0A5N6SVS1-F1
#
_entry.id   AF-A0A5N6SVS1-F1
#
_cell.length_a   1.000
_cell.length_b   1.000
_cell.length_c   1.000
_cell.angle_alpha   90.00
_cell.angle_beta   90.00
_cell.angle_gamma   90.00
#
_symmetry.space_group_name_H-M   'P 1'
#
loop_
_entity.id
_entity.type
_entity.pdbx_description
1 polymer ?
#
loop_
_entity_poly.entity_id
_entity_poly.type
_entity_poly.pdbx_seq_one_letter_code
_entity_poly.pdbx_strand_id
1 'polypeptide(L)'
;MIHRISCLCGKATQEVVLGADPAILNLCHCMACRAITGQLYSSYHLLQTRPLNIDRFCEYRQSAVTSRYFCRTCGAHVFAHLKHTGQYFVAAGLIVEGSCRTKTIWHWRTSDTQDGGLAAFLPGESKETVSPCWLELSSNNQPSDSAEISPADDKSHSLRARCHCGGVVFYITLPDSNSIKPSSPWPDLLVPYYKSSSENAQDVKWWLRDRNARYLAGTCACRSCRLASGFPIQTWAFIPKSNIVNASGSPLVFTETTMQRYESSPDIYREFCNRCGATIFWHCKERPLVIDVSVGLLQSNSGTRAEELLEWHTERVSFAEMAEDPQLMQQLESGLKEWSGKQKICGK
;
A
#
# COMPACT_ATOMS: atom_id res chain seq x y z
N MET A 1 -22.16 16.71 0.04
CA MET A 1 -22.86 15.62 0.74
C MET A 1 -22.06 15.27 1.98
N ILE A 2 -22.72 14.87 3.07
CA ILE A 2 -22.04 14.40 4.29
C ILE A 2 -21.67 12.94 4.07
N HIS A 3 -20.43 12.57 4.40
CA HIS A 3 -19.91 11.21 4.32
C HIS A 3 -19.44 10.76 5.69
N ARG A 4 -19.70 9.50 6.04
CA ARG A 4 -19.17 8.89 7.25
C ARG A 4 -17.86 8.21 6.93
N ILE A 5 -16.84 8.49 7.74
CA ILE A 5 -15.55 7.80 7.67
C ILE A 5 -15.32 6.91 8.88
N SER A 6 -14.46 5.91 8.75
CA SER A 6 -13.98 5.10 9.88
C SER A 6 -12.66 4.42 9.53
N CYS A 7 -11.69 4.41 10.46
CA CYS A 7 -10.55 3.51 10.37
C CYS A 7 -10.89 2.12 10.90
N LEU A 8 -9.96 1.17 10.76
CA LEU A 8 -10.19 -0.23 11.14
C LEU A 8 -10.58 -0.39 12.63
N CYS A 9 -9.97 0.37 13.54
CA CYS A 9 -10.30 0.33 14.97
C CYS A 9 -11.46 1.25 15.40
N GLY A 10 -12.11 1.94 14.46
CA GLY A 10 -13.23 2.86 14.75
C GLY A 10 -12.84 4.20 15.40
N LYS A 11 -11.59 4.41 15.83
CA LYS A 11 -11.18 5.69 16.47
C LYS A 11 -11.21 6.91 15.54
N ALA A 12 -11.25 6.70 14.23
CA ALA A 12 -11.41 7.77 13.26
C ALA A 12 -12.86 8.03 12.84
N THR A 13 -13.84 7.38 13.47
CA THR A 13 -15.25 7.52 13.09
C THR A 13 -15.74 8.96 13.28
N GLN A 14 -16.12 9.59 12.18
CA GLN A 14 -16.75 10.92 12.16
C GLN A 14 -17.43 11.19 10.81
N GLU A 15 -18.21 12.26 10.76
CA GLU A 15 -18.78 12.80 9.53
C GLU A 15 -17.85 13.86 8.92
N VAL A 16 -17.74 13.87 7.60
CA VAL A 16 -16.95 14.84 6.83
C VAL A 16 -17.74 15.33 5.62
N VAL A 17 -17.42 16.53 5.15
CA VAL A 17 -18.02 17.09 3.92
C VAL A 17 -16.93 17.24 2.86
N LEU A 18 -17.09 16.56 1.74
CA LEU A 18 -16.13 16.61 0.63
C LEU A 18 -16.27 17.91 -0.16
N GLY A 19 -15.13 18.53 -0.47
CA GLY A 19 -15.03 19.78 -1.22
C GLY A 19 -14.82 19.62 -2.73
N ALA A 20 -14.75 18.39 -3.21
CA ALA A 20 -14.63 18.04 -4.62
C ALA A 20 -15.53 16.85 -4.97
N ASP A 21 -15.70 16.56 -6.26
CA ASP A 21 -16.50 15.42 -6.71
C ASP A 21 -15.88 14.09 -6.22
N PRO A 22 -16.58 13.33 -5.36
CA PRO A 22 -16.11 12.04 -4.89
C PRO A 22 -15.94 10.98 -5.99
N ALA A 23 -16.55 11.18 -7.16
CA ALA A 23 -16.42 10.25 -8.29
C ALA A 23 -15.04 10.32 -8.97
N ILE A 24 -14.22 11.33 -8.63
CA ILE A 24 -12.85 11.48 -9.13
C ILE A 24 -11.87 10.94 -8.08
N LEU A 25 -11.21 9.84 -8.41
CA LEU A 25 -10.19 9.22 -7.58
C LEU A 25 -8.80 9.69 -8.02
N ASN A 26 -8.15 10.47 -7.16
CA ASN A 26 -6.79 10.94 -7.40
C ASN A 26 -5.80 9.95 -6.78
N LEU A 27 -4.90 9.39 -7.59
CA LEU A 27 -3.88 8.44 -7.17
C LEU A 27 -2.50 9.06 -7.39
N CYS A 28 -1.81 9.44 -6.31
CA CYS A 28 -0.45 9.99 -6.40
C CYS A 28 0.60 8.91 -6.16
N HIS A 29 1.47 8.70 -7.15
CA HIS A 29 2.45 7.61 -7.18
C HIS A 29 3.87 8.02 -6.76
N CYS A 30 4.07 9.28 -6.36
CA CYS A 30 5.40 9.77 -5.99
C CYS A 30 6.02 8.94 -4.85
N MET A 31 7.35 8.94 -4.80
CA MET A 31 8.11 8.18 -3.82
C MET A 31 7.70 8.48 -2.38
N ALA A 32 7.44 9.76 -2.06
CA ALA A 32 7.02 10.16 -0.71
C ALA A 32 5.67 9.54 -0.34
N CYS A 33 4.68 9.60 -1.22
CA CYS A 33 3.38 8.95 -1.00
C CYS A 33 3.55 7.46 -0.70
N ARG A 34 4.34 6.76 -1.52
CA ARG A 34 4.58 5.32 -1.36
C ARG A 34 5.26 4.98 -0.04
N ALA A 35 6.37 5.66 0.27
CA ALA A 35 7.17 5.39 1.47
C ALA A 35 6.46 5.81 2.77
N ILE A 36 5.54 6.78 2.73
CA ILE A 36 4.76 7.21 3.90
C ILE A 36 3.61 6.25 4.19
N THR A 37 2.94 5.74 3.16
CA THR A 37 1.73 4.92 3.34
C THR A 37 2.02 3.42 3.34
N GLY A 38 3.09 2.98 2.68
CA GLY A 38 3.36 1.57 2.38
C GLY A 38 2.56 1.04 1.18
N GLN A 39 1.86 1.92 0.44
CA GLN A 39 1.06 1.60 -0.74
C GLN A 39 1.81 1.98 -2.02
N LEU A 40 1.40 1.47 -3.18
CA LEU A 40 1.92 1.95 -4.48
C LEU A 40 1.41 3.34 -4.90
N TYR A 41 0.57 3.97 -4.08
CA TYR A 41 0.01 5.30 -4.29
C TYR A 41 -0.49 5.91 -2.97
N SER A 42 -0.96 7.15 -2.98
CA SER A 42 -1.88 7.63 -1.96
C SER A 42 -3.07 8.34 -2.59
N SER A 43 -4.23 8.26 -1.95
CA SER A 43 -5.48 8.84 -2.44
C SER A 43 -6.25 9.53 -1.34
N TYR A 44 -6.52 10.81 -1.53
CA TYR A 44 -7.34 11.59 -0.62
C TYR A 44 -8.40 12.38 -1.39
N HIS A 45 -9.48 12.76 -0.71
CA HIS A 45 -10.46 13.73 -1.20
C HIS A 45 -10.32 15.03 -0.42
N LEU A 46 -10.47 16.16 -1.12
CA LEU A 46 -10.51 17.48 -0.49
C LEU A 46 -11.71 17.58 0.44
N LEU A 47 -11.53 18.21 1.60
CA LEU A 47 -12.59 18.53 2.55
C LEU A 47 -12.99 20.00 2.45
N GLN A 48 -14.28 20.29 2.67
CA GLN A 48 -14.77 21.67 2.77
C GLN A 48 -14.36 22.34 4.08
N THR A 49 -14.20 21.56 5.15
CA THR A 49 -13.95 22.06 6.50
C THR A 49 -12.82 21.31 7.18
N ARG A 50 -12.24 21.92 8.22
CA ARG A 50 -11.26 21.28 9.08
C ARG A 50 -11.90 20.06 9.78
N PRO A 51 -11.27 18.88 9.76
CA PRO A 51 -11.75 17.70 10.47
C PRO A 51 -11.88 17.93 11.98
N LEU A 52 -12.87 17.28 12.58
CA LEU A 52 -13.04 17.30 14.03
C LEU A 52 -11.98 16.42 14.71
N ASN A 53 -11.56 16.85 15.90
CA ASN A 53 -10.66 16.09 16.77
C ASN A 53 -9.35 15.64 16.09
N ILE A 54 -8.83 16.42 15.14
CA ILE A 54 -7.62 16.06 14.37
C ILE A 54 -6.41 15.81 15.28
N ASP A 55 -6.35 16.49 16.42
CA ASP A 55 -5.27 16.40 17.40
C ASP A 55 -5.21 15.03 18.13
N ARG A 56 -6.23 14.18 17.97
CA ARG A 56 -6.21 12.78 18.49
C ARG A 56 -5.38 11.83 17.62
N PHE A 57 -5.04 12.23 16.40
CA PHE A 57 -4.22 11.45 15.47
C PHE A 57 -2.74 11.80 15.63
N CYS A 58 -1.87 10.92 15.16
CA CYS A 58 -0.45 11.24 15.06
C CYS A 58 -0.22 12.12 13.83
N GLU A 59 0.28 13.34 14.03
CA GLU A 59 0.77 14.19 12.93
C GLU A 59 2.15 13.71 12.49
N TYR A 60 2.28 13.41 11.21
CA TYR A 60 3.55 13.25 10.53
C TYR A 60 3.77 14.43 9.60
N ARG A 61 4.76 15.27 9.94
CA ARG A 61 5.21 16.37 9.09
C ARG A 61 6.03 15.78 7.93
N GLN A 62 5.39 15.62 6.77
CA GLN A 62 6.03 15.15 5.54
C GLN A 62 7.07 16.16 5.05
N SER A 63 6.67 17.44 5.02
CA SER A 63 7.48 18.56 4.52
C SER A 63 7.13 19.83 5.31
N ALA A 64 7.76 20.96 4.97
CA ALA A 64 7.40 22.26 5.55
C ALA A 64 5.93 22.64 5.30
N VAL A 65 5.35 22.20 4.17
CA VAL A 65 4.01 22.59 3.71
C VAL A 65 2.96 21.49 3.87
N THR A 66 3.34 20.21 3.97
CA THR A 66 2.41 19.09 4.02
C THR A 66 2.53 18.30 5.32
N SER A 67 1.40 17.98 5.94
CA SER A 67 1.33 17.10 7.11
C SER A 67 0.25 16.04 6.92
N ARG A 68 0.51 14.82 7.38
CA ARG A 68 -0.41 13.68 7.29
C ARG A 68 -0.77 13.21 8.69
N TYR A 69 -1.99 12.74 8.87
CA TYR A 69 -2.50 12.30 10.15
C TYR A 69 -2.92 10.86 10.06
N PHE A 70 -2.44 10.03 10.99
CA PHE A 70 -2.76 8.61 11.03
C PHE A 70 -3.21 8.15 12.42
N CYS A 71 -3.96 7.07 12.46
CA CYS A 71 -4.48 6.50 13.68
C CYS A 71 -3.35 5.86 14.51
N ARG A 72 -3.17 6.35 15.75
CA ARG A 72 -2.18 5.80 16.70
C ARG A 72 -2.38 4.31 17.03
N THR A 73 -3.60 3.79 16.88
CA THR A 73 -3.92 2.41 17.25
C THR A 73 -3.74 1.44 16.10
N CYS A 74 -4.30 1.73 14.92
CA CYS A 74 -4.30 0.79 13.79
C CYS A 74 -3.42 1.21 12.61
N GLY A 75 -2.74 2.36 12.68
CA GLY A 75 -1.85 2.84 11.63
C GLY A 75 -2.53 3.50 10.43
N ALA A 76 -3.85 3.42 10.30
CA ALA A 76 -4.58 3.94 9.15
C ALA A 76 -4.33 5.43 8.92
N HIS A 77 -3.97 5.80 7.69
CA HIS A 77 -3.94 7.19 7.25
C HIS A 77 -5.37 7.73 7.23
N VAL A 78 -5.56 8.90 7.83
CA VAL A 78 -6.89 9.51 8.00
C VAL A 78 -6.99 10.82 7.24
N PHE A 79 -6.11 11.77 7.54
CA PHE A 79 -6.17 13.10 6.94
C PHE A 79 -4.82 13.53 6.37
N ALA A 80 -4.86 14.51 5.48
CA ALA A 80 -3.71 15.34 5.14
C ALA A 80 -4.08 16.82 5.29
N HIS A 81 -3.10 17.66 5.57
CA HIS A 81 -3.24 19.10 5.70
C HIS A 81 -2.14 19.78 4.91
N LEU A 82 -2.55 20.66 4.01
CA LEU A 82 -1.68 21.51 3.23
C LEU A 82 -1.66 22.91 3.86
N LYS A 83 -0.55 23.24 4.54
CA LYS A 83 -0.46 24.39 5.45
C LYS A 83 -0.60 25.72 4.76
N HIS A 84 -0.11 25.85 3.52
CA HIS A 84 -0.12 27.14 2.82
C HIS A 84 -1.52 27.53 2.33
N THR A 85 -2.37 26.57 1.95
CA THR A 85 -3.77 26.84 1.59
C THR A 85 -4.75 26.64 2.74
N GLY A 86 -4.32 26.00 3.83
CA GLY A 86 -5.20 25.56 4.91
C GLY A 86 -6.15 24.43 4.49
N GLN A 87 -5.92 23.78 3.34
CA GLN A 87 -6.78 22.71 2.84
C GLN A 87 -6.56 21.41 3.60
N TYR A 88 -7.66 20.77 3.98
CA TYR A 88 -7.65 19.44 4.57
C TYR A 88 -8.15 18.42 3.57
N PHE A 89 -7.65 17.21 3.69
CA PHE A 89 -8.01 16.08 2.85
C PHE A 89 -8.27 14.85 3.71
N VAL A 90 -9.11 13.94 3.24
CA VAL A 90 -9.43 12.67 3.90
C VAL A 90 -9.05 11.47 3.03
N ALA A 91 -8.47 10.44 3.63
CA ALA A 91 -8.02 9.25 2.90
C ALA A 91 -9.22 8.50 2.30
N ALA A 92 -9.18 8.23 1.00
CA ALA A 92 -10.35 7.77 0.23
C ALA A 92 -10.89 6.40 0.71
N GLY A 93 -10.01 5.53 1.21
CA GLY A 93 -10.41 4.20 1.68
C GLY A 93 -11.22 4.22 2.98
N LEU A 94 -11.23 5.33 3.74
CA LEU A 94 -11.94 5.42 5.01
C LEU A 94 -13.43 5.74 4.89
N ILE A 95 -13.91 6.12 3.70
CA ILE A 95 -15.34 6.39 3.47
C ILE A 95 -16.09 5.04 3.57
N VAL A 96 -17.05 4.98 4.50
CA VAL A 96 -17.84 3.75 4.78
C VAL A 96 -19.33 3.92 4.49
N GLU A 97 -19.84 5.14 4.41
CA GLU A 97 -21.23 5.43 4.02
C GLU A 97 -21.27 6.71 3.16
N GLY A 98 -22.25 6.78 2.24
CA GLY A 98 -22.32 7.80 1.20
C GLY A 98 -21.42 7.45 0.01
N SER A 99 -21.53 6.21 -0.48
CA SER A 99 -20.60 5.57 -1.43
C SER A 99 -20.16 6.49 -2.57
N CYS A 100 -18.87 6.73 -2.63
CA CYS A 100 -18.20 7.42 -3.72
C CYS A 100 -17.93 6.37 -4.81
N ARG A 101 -18.82 6.27 -5.81
CA ARG A 101 -18.55 5.38 -6.96
C ARG A 101 -17.56 6.08 -7.87
N THR A 102 -16.36 5.50 -7.98
CA THR A 102 -15.31 6.04 -8.84
C THR A 102 -15.74 5.95 -10.29
N LYS A 103 -15.83 7.10 -10.96
CA LYS A 103 -16.10 7.21 -12.39
C LYS A 103 -14.85 7.59 -13.17
N THR A 104 -13.96 8.35 -12.55
CA THR A 104 -12.75 8.86 -13.18
C THR A 104 -11.56 8.63 -12.27
N ILE A 105 -10.47 8.11 -12.84
CA ILE A 105 -9.21 7.86 -12.14
C ILE A 105 -8.15 8.76 -12.75
N TRP A 106 -7.47 9.54 -11.92
CA TRP A 106 -6.33 10.35 -12.31
C TRP A 106 -5.07 9.83 -11.62
N HIS A 107 -4.07 9.50 -12.44
CA HIS A 107 -2.76 9.06 -11.97
C HIS A 107 -1.79 10.23 -12.01
N TRP A 108 -1.27 10.59 -10.84
CA TRP A 108 -0.31 11.69 -10.68
C TRP A 108 1.07 11.15 -10.41
N ARG A 109 2.10 11.76 -11.01
CA ARG A 109 3.52 11.41 -10.79
C ARG A 109 3.82 9.95 -11.14
N THR A 110 3.27 9.45 -12.24
CA THR A 110 3.56 8.08 -12.72
C THR A 110 4.99 7.98 -13.24
N SER A 111 5.57 9.07 -13.75
CA SER A 111 6.98 9.17 -14.12
C SER A 111 7.94 8.77 -12.98
N ASP A 112 7.61 9.09 -11.73
CA ASP A 112 8.40 8.70 -10.54
C ASP A 112 8.43 7.18 -10.31
N THR A 113 7.57 6.41 -10.99
CA THR A 113 7.50 4.95 -10.80
C THR A 113 8.47 4.17 -11.67
N GLN A 114 8.98 4.77 -12.74
CA GLN A 114 9.81 4.17 -13.80
C GLN A 114 9.11 3.07 -14.62
N ASP A 115 8.28 2.25 -13.98
CA ASP A 115 7.64 1.08 -14.57
C ASP A 115 6.13 1.26 -14.78
N GLY A 116 5.55 2.37 -14.32
CA GLY A 116 4.12 2.67 -14.31
C GLY A 116 3.42 2.31 -12.99
N GLY A 117 4.10 1.60 -12.07
CA GLY A 117 3.56 1.18 -10.78
C GLY A 117 2.19 0.52 -10.88
N LEU A 118 1.27 0.94 -10.00
CA LEU A 118 -0.13 0.49 -10.04
C LEU A 118 -0.91 1.03 -11.25
N ALA A 119 -0.50 2.18 -11.82
CA ALA A 119 -1.18 2.75 -12.99
C ALA A 119 -1.06 1.86 -14.24
N ALA A 120 -0.07 0.97 -14.28
CA ALA A 120 0.02 -0.06 -15.31
C ALA A 120 -1.10 -1.12 -15.22
N PHE A 121 -1.70 -1.31 -14.04
CA PHE A 121 -2.76 -2.29 -13.77
C PHE A 121 -4.15 -1.68 -13.68
N LEU A 122 -4.23 -0.36 -13.44
CA LEU A 122 -5.48 0.35 -13.22
C LEU A 122 -5.63 1.42 -14.30
N PRO A 123 -6.48 1.22 -15.32
CA PRO A 123 -6.68 2.21 -16.36
C PRO A 123 -7.18 3.55 -15.80
N GLY A 124 -6.62 4.64 -16.30
CA GLY A 124 -6.98 6.00 -15.88
C GLY A 124 -6.22 7.04 -16.69
N GLU A 125 -6.52 8.31 -16.46
CA GLU A 125 -5.84 9.42 -17.14
C GLU A 125 -4.58 9.82 -16.36
N SER A 126 -3.42 9.82 -17.05
CA SER A 126 -2.19 10.38 -16.48
C SER A 126 -2.27 11.91 -16.42
N LYS A 127 -2.00 12.46 -15.25
CA LYS A 127 -1.91 13.89 -15.00
C LYS A 127 -0.50 14.21 -14.50
N GLU A 128 0.24 14.99 -15.27
CA GLU A 128 1.56 15.46 -14.84
C GLU A 128 1.44 16.82 -14.15
N THR A 129 2.33 17.05 -13.19
CA THR A 129 2.44 18.31 -12.47
C THR A 129 3.89 18.56 -12.09
N VAL A 130 4.27 19.84 -12.07
CA VAL A 130 5.58 20.28 -11.60
C VAL A 130 5.72 20.03 -10.09
N SER A 131 4.61 20.04 -9.34
CA SER A 131 4.60 19.73 -7.91
C SER A 131 5.06 18.29 -7.66
N PRO A 132 5.89 18.04 -6.62
CA PRO A 132 6.37 16.70 -6.30
C PRO A 132 5.27 15.77 -5.76
N CYS A 133 4.12 16.33 -5.37
CA CYS A 133 2.98 15.60 -4.85
C CYS A 133 1.67 16.23 -5.32
N TRP A 134 0.67 15.40 -5.60
CA TRP A 134 -0.70 15.85 -5.91
C TRP A 134 -1.33 16.70 -4.80
N LEU A 135 -1.00 16.42 -3.54
CA LEU A 135 -1.48 17.23 -2.41
C LEU A 135 -0.94 18.67 -2.44
N GLU A 136 0.10 18.94 -3.25
CA GLU A 136 0.84 20.21 -3.31
C GLU A 136 0.61 20.97 -4.63
N LEU A 137 -0.49 20.69 -5.35
CA LEU A 137 -0.79 21.32 -6.65
C LEU A 137 -0.88 22.87 -6.63
N SER A 138 -1.06 23.47 -5.46
CA SER A 138 -1.24 24.91 -5.27
C SER A 138 -0.06 25.60 -4.58
N SER A 139 1.06 24.91 -4.31
CA SER A 139 2.26 25.55 -3.76
C SER A 139 3.07 26.20 -4.87
N ASN A 140 3.19 27.53 -4.87
CA ASN A 140 4.19 28.23 -5.67
C ASN A 140 5.59 27.72 -5.29
N ASN A 141 6.31 27.20 -6.28
CA ASN A 141 7.72 26.77 -6.28
C ASN A 141 8.54 27.19 -5.05
N GLN A 142 8.41 26.42 -3.97
CA GLN A 142 9.44 26.33 -2.94
C GLN A 142 10.08 24.95 -3.09
N PRO A 143 11.41 24.84 -3.14
CA PRO A 143 12.07 23.54 -3.16
C PRO A 143 11.58 22.76 -1.94
N SER A 144 10.89 21.64 -2.16
CA SER A 144 10.64 20.73 -1.06
C SER A 144 11.98 20.12 -0.69
N ASP A 145 12.41 20.27 0.57
CA ASP A 145 13.40 19.38 1.19
C ASP A 145 12.77 17.96 1.26
N SER A 146 12.58 17.34 0.10
CA SER A 146 12.41 15.91 0.00
C SER A 146 13.74 15.35 0.45
N ALA A 147 13.79 14.85 1.68
CA ALA A 147 14.95 14.15 2.19
C ALA A 147 15.46 13.21 1.09
N GLU A 148 16.64 13.51 0.54
CA GLU A 148 17.26 12.70 -0.48
C GLU A 148 17.36 11.28 0.09
N ILE A 149 16.55 10.39 -0.47
CA ILE A 149 16.63 8.98 -0.13
C ILE A 149 17.90 8.51 -0.81
N SER A 150 18.90 8.20 0.01
CA SER A 150 20.14 7.56 -0.44
C SER A 150 19.79 6.39 -1.37
N PRO A 151 20.48 6.24 -2.51
CA PRO A 151 20.23 5.16 -3.46
C PRO A 151 20.13 3.80 -2.76
N ALA A 152 19.46 2.84 -3.40
CA ALA A 152 19.48 1.46 -2.93
C ALA A 152 20.95 1.05 -2.71
N ASP A 153 21.30 0.63 -1.48
CA ASP A 153 22.60 0.02 -1.23
C ASP A 153 22.68 -1.22 -2.13
N ASP A 154 23.67 -1.24 -3.03
CA ASP A 154 23.91 -2.33 -3.97
C ASP A 154 24.52 -3.55 -3.23
N LYS A 155 23.81 -4.03 -2.21
CA LYS A 155 24.02 -5.37 -1.69
C LYS A 155 23.40 -6.30 -2.72
N SER A 156 24.24 -6.82 -3.61
CA SER A 156 23.94 -7.59 -4.84
C SER A 156 22.93 -8.74 -4.74
N HIS A 157 22.37 -9.04 -3.56
CA HIS A 157 21.47 -10.17 -3.31
C HIS A 157 20.22 -9.83 -2.48
N SER A 158 19.94 -8.55 -2.17
CA SER A 158 18.77 -8.18 -1.39
C SER A 158 18.13 -6.85 -1.78
N LEU A 159 16.81 -6.82 -1.88
CA LEU A 159 16.01 -5.63 -2.14
C LEU A 159 15.73 -4.85 -0.86
N ARG A 160 16.13 -3.58 -0.81
CA ARG A 160 15.86 -2.71 0.34
C ARG A 160 14.40 -2.30 0.39
N ALA A 161 13.85 -2.28 1.60
CA ALA A 161 12.54 -1.71 1.92
C ALA A 161 12.65 -0.70 3.05
N ARG A 162 12.01 0.46 2.90
CA ARG A 162 12.11 1.55 3.88
C ARG A 162 10.86 2.43 3.91
N CYS A 163 10.43 2.80 5.11
CA CYS A 163 9.43 3.86 5.29
C CYS A 163 10.06 5.27 5.22
N HIS A 164 9.25 6.28 4.93
CA HIS A 164 9.73 7.65 4.68
C HIS A 164 10.60 8.23 5.80
N CYS A 165 10.17 8.08 7.06
CA CYS A 165 10.96 8.58 8.20
C CYS A 165 12.26 7.80 8.47
N GLY A 166 12.52 6.68 7.78
CA GLY A 166 13.67 5.81 8.01
C GLY A 166 13.66 5.04 9.34
N GLY A 167 12.52 5.02 10.03
CA GLY A 167 12.40 4.34 11.33
C GLY A 167 12.26 2.83 11.21
N VAL A 168 11.79 2.37 10.06
CA VAL A 168 11.73 0.97 9.67
C VAL A 168 12.50 0.82 8.36
N VAL A 169 13.54 0.00 8.40
CA VAL A 169 14.38 -0.40 7.26
C VAL A 169 14.64 -1.90 7.37
N PHE A 170 14.43 -2.62 6.28
CA PHE A 170 14.73 -4.05 6.19
C PHE A 170 15.08 -4.40 4.74
N TYR A 171 15.52 -5.63 4.53
CA TYR A 171 15.95 -6.13 3.24
C TYR A 171 15.26 -7.46 2.97
N ILE A 172 14.89 -7.68 1.71
CA ILE A 172 14.29 -8.93 1.24
C ILE A 172 15.32 -9.64 0.38
N THR A 173 15.74 -10.84 0.78
CA THR A 173 16.67 -11.64 -0.02
C THR A 173 15.92 -12.36 -1.14
N LEU A 174 16.66 -12.77 -2.18
CA LEU A 174 16.16 -13.76 -3.15
C LEU A 174 15.68 -15.04 -2.43
N PRO A 175 14.77 -15.81 -3.05
CA PRO A 175 14.39 -17.11 -2.49
C PRO A 175 15.59 -18.04 -2.37
N ASP A 176 15.61 -18.83 -1.31
CA ASP A 176 16.66 -19.77 -0.97
C ASP A 176 16.08 -21.11 -0.46
N SER A 177 16.93 -22.00 0.03
CA SER A 177 16.49 -23.28 0.61
C SER A 177 15.67 -23.13 1.89
N ASN A 178 15.66 -21.97 2.54
CA ASN A 178 14.79 -21.69 3.68
C ASN A 178 13.39 -21.25 3.24
N SER A 179 13.28 -20.65 2.05
CA SER A 179 12.02 -20.15 1.50
C SER A 179 10.96 -21.24 1.26
N ILE A 180 11.37 -22.51 1.16
CA ILE A 180 10.47 -23.66 0.99
C ILE A 180 9.96 -24.27 2.31
N LYS A 181 10.57 -23.89 3.45
CA LYS A 181 10.25 -24.48 4.76
C LYS A 181 8.88 -24.09 5.32
N PRO A 182 8.37 -22.85 5.13
CA PRO A 182 7.03 -22.49 5.61
C PRO A 182 5.95 -23.40 5.01
N SER A 183 4.83 -23.51 5.70
CA SER A 183 3.57 -24.00 5.13
C SER A 183 2.51 -22.92 5.28
N SER A 184 1.52 -22.93 4.38
CA SER A 184 0.41 -21.99 4.40
C SER A 184 -0.80 -22.59 3.70
N PRO A 185 -2.03 -22.35 4.18
CA PRO A 185 -3.22 -22.50 3.36
C PRO A 185 -3.12 -21.60 2.12
N TRP A 186 -3.97 -21.86 1.13
CA TRP A 186 -4.12 -21.01 -0.02
C TRP A 186 -4.63 -19.62 0.38
N PRO A 187 -4.07 -18.54 -0.17
CA PRO A 187 -4.60 -17.20 0.03
C PRO A 187 -5.84 -17.01 -0.84
N ASP A 188 -6.76 -16.14 -0.41
CA ASP A 188 -7.94 -15.76 -1.19
C ASP A 188 -7.59 -15.28 -2.62
N LEU A 189 -6.42 -14.66 -2.78
CA LEU A 189 -5.89 -14.24 -4.07
C LEU A 189 -5.84 -15.38 -5.10
N LEU A 190 -5.53 -16.61 -4.68
CA LEU A 190 -5.40 -17.77 -5.55
C LEU A 190 -6.60 -18.70 -5.47
N VAL A 191 -7.16 -18.87 -4.26
CA VAL A 191 -8.32 -19.72 -3.99
C VAL A 191 -9.36 -18.89 -3.24
N PRO A 192 -10.35 -18.32 -3.94
CA PRO A 192 -11.32 -17.40 -3.33
C PRO A 192 -12.10 -18.07 -2.21
N TYR A 193 -12.27 -17.37 -1.08
CA TYR A 193 -12.84 -17.97 0.13
C TYR A 193 -14.25 -18.55 -0.05
N TYR A 194 -15.03 -18.01 -1.00
CA TYR A 194 -16.40 -18.44 -1.27
C TYR A 194 -16.51 -19.57 -2.31
N LYS A 195 -15.40 -19.97 -2.94
CA LYS A 195 -15.41 -21.02 -3.98
C LYS A 195 -15.04 -22.39 -3.45
N SER A 196 -14.04 -22.46 -2.57
CA SER A 196 -13.52 -23.73 -2.05
C SER A 196 -12.74 -23.52 -0.76
N SER A 197 -12.45 -24.63 -0.07
CA SER A 197 -11.57 -24.63 1.11
C SER A 197 -10.21 -24.00 0.78
N SER A 198 -9.64 -23.27 1.74
CA SER A 198 -8.28 -22.76 1.69
C SER A 198 -7.23 -23.83 2.03
N GLU A 199 -7.65 -25.06 2.32
CA GLU A 199 -6.75 -26.16 2.63
C GLU A 199 -5.74 -26.41 1.50
N ASN A 200 -4.46 -26.52 1.87
CA ASN A 200 -3.35 -26.76 0.96
C ASN A 200 -2.69 -28.09 1.32
N ALA A 201 -3.42 -29.20 1.14
CA ALA A 201 -2.99 -30.53 1.57
C ALA A 201 -1.67 -31.00 0.90
N GLN A 202 -1.38 -30.51 -0.31
CA GLN A 202 -0.13 -30.80 -1.03
C GLN A 202 1.02 -29.86 -0.63
N ASP A 203 0.80 -28.95 0.32
CA ASP A 203 1.79 -28.00 0.84
C ASP A 203 2.49 -27.20 -0.28
N VAL A 204 1.71 -26.77 -1.27
CA VAL A 204 2.21 -25.99 -2.41
C VAL A 204 2.77 -24.67 -1.89
N LYS A 205 4.03 -24.38 -2.24
CA LYS A 205 4.75 -23.14 -1.89
C LYS A 205 4.32 -22.00 -2.79
N TRP A 206 3.04 -21.64 -2.72
CA TRP A 206 2.38 -20.72 -3.66
C TRP A 206 3.00 -19.32 -3.71
N TRP A 207 3.71 -18.92 -2.66
CA TRP A 207 4.46 -17.67 -2.62
C TRP A 207 5.73 -17.70 -3.47
N LEU A 208 6.23 -18.89 -3.86
CA LEU A 208 7.38 -19.04 -4.74
C LEU A 208 6.92 -19.19 -6.19
N ARG A 209 7.51 -18.37 -7.05
CA ARG A 209 7.14 -18.20 -8.46
C ARG A 209 8.38 -18.35 -9.34
N ASP A 210 8.15 -18.54 -10.64
CA ASP A 210 9.21 -18.75 -11.63
C ASP A 210 10.32 -19.70 -11.15
N ARG A 211 9.97 -20.98 -10.93
CA ARG A 211 10.91 -22.02 -10.45
C ARG A 211 11.70 -21.61 -9.19
N ASN A 212 11.03 -20.94 -8.25
CA ASN A 212 11.58 -20.41 -7.01
C ASN A 212 12.58 -19.26 -7.20
N ALA A 213 12.51 -18.50 -8.28
CA ALA A 213 13.33 -17.30 -8.48
C ALA A 213 12.69 -16.02 -7.94
N ARG A 214 11.35 -15.98 -7.84
CA ARG A 214 10.58 -14.79 -7.45
C ARG A 214 9.54 -15.10 -6.38
N TYR A 215 9.05 -14.05 -5.72
CA TYR A 215 7.92 -14.14 -4.80
C TYR A 215 6.62 -13.71 -5.45
N LEU A 216 5.49 -14.27 -5.01
CA LEU A 216 4.17 -13.81 -5.43
C LEU A 216 3.90 -12.40 -4.87
N ALA A 217 3.34 -11.54 -5.70
CA ALA A 217 2.74 -10.28 -5.30
C ALA A 217 1.30 -10.18 -5.82
N GLY A 218 0.46 -9.39 -5.16
CA GLY A 218 -0.93 -9.22 -5.58
C GLY A 218 -1.63 -8.05 -4.92
N THR A 219 -2.86 -7.82 -5.35
CA THR A 219 -3.73 -6.75 -4.89
C THR A 219 -4.84 -7.30 -3.99
N CYS A 220 -5.20 -6.53 -2.96
CA CYS A 220 -6.26 -6.86 -2.02
C CYS A 220 -7.18 -5.65 -1.84
N ALA A 221 -8.48 -5.88 -1.94
CA ALA A 221 -9.54 -4.88 -1.80
C ALA A 221 -10.44 -5.12 -0.58
N CYS A 222 -10.04 -6.04 0.32
CA CYS A 222 -10.86 -6.38 1.47
C CYS A 222 -11.06 -5.15 2.38
N ARG A 223 -12.23 -5.06 3.00
CA ARG A 223 -12.57 -3.98 3.92
C ARG A 223 -11.52 -3.79 5.02
N SER A 224 -10.94 -4.87 5.54
CA SER A 224 -9.93 -4.79 6.61
C SER A 224 -8.65 -4.11 6.14
N CYS A 225 -8.09 -4.48 4.98
CA CYS A 225 -6.92 -3.83 4.40
C CYS A 225 -7.21 -2.38 4.04
N ARG A 226 -8.38 -2.11 3.45
CA ARG A 226 -8.84 -0.76 3.10
C ARG A 226 -8.86 0.18 4.30
N LEU A 227 -9.50 -0.23 5.39
CA LEU A 227 -9.63 0.59 6.60
C LEU A 227 -8.37 0.61 7.47
N ALA A 228 -7.46 -0.35 7.30
CA ALA A 228 -6.18 -0.39 7.99
C ALA A 228 -5.14 0.54 7.36
N SER A 229 -5.13 0.66 6.02
CA SER A 229 -4.19 1.54 5.33
C SER A 229 -4.75 2.96 5.16
N GLY A 230 -6.07 3.07 4.98
CA GLY A 230 -6.74 4.30 4.57
C GLY A 230 -7.00 4.40 3.06
N PHE A 231 -6.68 3.37 2.27
CA PHE A 231 -6.71 3.44 0.81
C PHE A 231 -7.47 2.25 0.17
N PRO A 232 -8.14 2.44 -0.99
CA PRO A 232 -9.02 1.42 -1.58
C PRO A 232 -8.39 0.05 -1.87
N ILE A 233 -7.11 0.04 -2.25
CA ILE A 233 -6.38 -1.13 -2.73
C ILE A 233 -5.07 -1.21 -1.96
N GLN A 234 -4.76 -2.38 -1.40
CA GLN A 234 -3.46 -2.72 -0.83
C GLN A 234 -2.71 -3.70 -1.72
N THR A 235 -1.39 -3.50 -1.84
CA THR A 235 -0.48 -4.36 -2.59
C THR A 235 0.47 -5.08 -1.65
N TRP A 236 0.41 -6.41 -1.66
CA TRP A 236 1.23 -7.28 -0.81
C TRP A 236 2.20 -8.11 -1.65
N ALA A 237 3.41 -8.28 -1.15
CA ALA A 237 4.33 -9.34 -1.55
C ALA A 237 4.38 -10.41 -0.46
N PHE A 238 4.33 -11.69 -0.83
CA PHE A 238 4.26 -12.80 0.13
C PHE A 238 5.66 -13.39 0.34
N ILE A 239 6.29 -13.05 1.46
CA ILE A 239 7.71 -13.29 1.70
C ILE A 239 7.89 -14.22 2.91
N PRO A 240 8.65 -15.31 2.80
CA PRO A 240 9.01 -16.11 3.97
C PRO A 240 9.75 -15.27 5.01
N LYS A 241 9.42 -15.47 6.30
CA LYS A 241 10.03 -14.72 7.40
C LYS A 241 11.57 -14.83 7.43
N SER A 242 12.11 -15.96 6.98
CA SER A 242 13.57 -16.18 6.86
C SER A 242 14.25 -15.27 5.85
N ASN A 243 13.51 -14.74 4.87
CA ASN A 243 14.04 -13.90 3.80
C ASN A 243 13.83 -12.40 4.08
N ILE A 244 13.37 -12.04 5.30
CA ILE A 244 13.24 -10.67 5.77
C ILE A 244 14.33 -10.43 6.82
N VAL A 245 15.33 -9.64 6.44
CA VAL A 245 16.54 -9.43 7.26
C VAL A 245 16.77 -7.96 7.57
N ASN A 246 17.49 -7.69 8.66
CA ASN A 246 17.95 -6.35 9.00
C ASN A 246 19.22 -5.99 8.19
N ALA A 247 19.79 -4.80 8.43
CA ALA A 247 20.97 -4.32 7.71
C ALA A 247 22.22 -5.21 7.86
N SER A 248 22.31 -6.01 8.93
CA SER A 248 23.41 -6.96 9.16
C SER A 248 23.20 -8.31 8.46
N GLY A 249 22.04 -8.54 7.84
CA GLY A 249 21.65 -9.84 7.28
C GLY A 249 21.04 -10.80 8.31
N SER A 250 20.87 -10.38 9.57
CA SER A 250 20.21 -11.18 10.60
C SER A 250 18.68 -11.11 10.45
N PRO A 251 17.92 -12.13 10.91
CA PRO A 251 16.45 -12.10 10.87
C PRO A 251 15.87 -10.83 11.49
N LEU A 252 14.89 -10.21 10.82
CA LEU A 252 14.26 -8.99 11.32
C LEU A 252 13.42 -9.27 12.57
N VAL A 253 13.67 -8.53 13.64
CA VAL A 253 12.84 -8.53 14.86
C VAL A 253 11.86 -7.37 14.79
N PHE A 254 10.56 -7.68 14.79
CA PHE A 254 9.51 -6.67 14.56
C PHE A 254 9.45 -5.57 15.63
N THR A 255 9.95 -5.82 16.85
CA THR A 255 9.84 -4.88 17.98
C THR A 255 11.03 -3.94 18.15
N GLU A 256 12.12 -4.08 17.38
CA GLU A 256 13.38 -3.37 17.61
C GLU A 256 13.47 -1.98 16.92
N THR A 257 12.35 -1.46 16.43
CA THR A 257 12.34 -0.23 15.62
C THR A 257 11.14 0.66 15.95
N THR A 258 10.78 1.59 15.08
CA THR A 258 9.54 2.38 15.22
C THR A 258 8.29 1.60 14.80
N MET A 259 8.39 0.28 14.70
CA MET A 259 7.30 -0.61 14.32
C MET A 259 6.40 -0.87 15.52
N GLN A 260 5.10 -0.74 15.29
CA GLN A 260 4.06 -0.98 16.27
C GLN A 260 3.08 -2.01 15.72
N ARG A 261 2.80 -3.01 16.57
CA ARG A 261 1.83 -4.06 16.30
C ARG A 261 0.42 -3.60 16.65
N TYR A 262 -0.51 -3.94 15.78
CA TYR A 262 -1.95 -3.90 16.01
C TYR A 262 -2.54 -5.27 15.71
N GLU A 263 -3.15 -5.90 16.71
CA GLU A 263 -3.95 -7.10 16.52
C GLU A 263 -5.34 -6.69 16.02
N SER A 264 -5.57 -6.86 14.72
CA SER A 264 -6.80 -6.38 14.06
C SER A 264 -8.02 -7.27 14.31
N SER A 265 -7.78 -8.52 14.64
CA SER A 265 -8.72 -9.55 15.11
C SER A 265 -7.89 -10.65 15.77
N PRO A 266 -8.49 -11.57 16.56
CA PRO A 266 -7.75 -12.64 17.21
C PRO A 266 -6.80 -13.34 16.23
N ASP A 267 -5.52 -13.39 16.59
CA ASP A 267 -4.46 -14.04 15.82
C ASP A 267 -4.12 -13.43 14.45
N ILE A 268 -4.63 -12.23 14.13
CA ILE A 268 -4.32 -11.45 12.92
C ILE A 268 -3.62 -10.14 13.29
N TYR A 269 -2.38 -9.99 12.83
CA TYR A 269 -1.49 -8.92 13.24
C TYR A 269 -1.10 -8.03 12.06
N ARG A 270 -1.00 -6.74 12.35
CA ARG A 270 -0.59 -5.69 11.42
C ARG A 270 0.53 -4.89 12.06
N GLU A 271 1.63 -4.73 11.34
CA GLU A 271 2.77 -3.93 11.79
C GLU A 271 2.79 -2.63 10.98
N PHE A 272 2.88 -1.49 11.67
CA PHE A 272 2.99 -0.18 11.05
C PHE A 272 4.05 0.69 11.73
N CYS A 273 4.56 1.71 11.05
CA CYS A 273 5.49 2.66 11.64
C CYS A 273 4.75 3.67 12.53
N ASN A 274 5.03 3.70 13.83
CA ASN A 274 4.40 4.61 14.78
C ASN A 274 4.83 6.09 14.64
N ARG A 275 5.81 6.39 13.77
CA ARG A 275 6.24 7.76 13.44
C ARG A 275 5.55 8.33 12.21
N CYS A 276 5.46 7.57 11.12
CA CYS A 276 4.91 8.07 9.85
C CYS A 276 3.64 7.37 9.36
N GLY A 277 3.17 6.33 10.06
CA GLY A 277 1.95 5.59 9.71
C GLY A 277 2.11 4.60 8.54
N ALA A 278 3.34 4.34 8.09
CA ALA A 278 3.56 3.41 6.98
C ALA A 278 3.10 1.99 7.37
N THR A 279 2.23 1.39 6.55
CA THR A 279 1.90 -0.03 6.68
C THR A 279 3.12 -0.86 6.30
N ILE A 280 3.57 -1.76 7.17
CA ILE A 280 4.79 -2.55 6.96
C ILE A 280 4.44 -4.00 6.64
N PHE A 281 3.81 -4.70 7.59
CA PHE A 281 3.51 -6.12 7.47
C PHE A 281 2.07 -6.46 7.82
N TRP A 282 1.57 -7.54 7.22
CA TRP A 282 0.45 -8.31 7.73
C TRP A 282 0.91 -9.75 7.95
N HIS A 283 0.47 -10.38 9.04
CA HIS A 283 0.71 -11.79 9.29
C HIS A 283 -0.35 -12.37 10.24
N CYS A 284 -0.47 -13.69 10.26
CA CYS A 284 -1.39 -14.38 11.16
C CYS A 284 -0.77 -15.63 11.77
N LYS A 285 -1.41 -16.18 12.80
CA LYS A 285 -0.96 -17.41 13.46
C LYS A 285 -1.14 -18.67 12.61
N GLU A 286 -2.10 -18.66 11.67
CA GLU A 286 -2.37 -19.80 10.78
C GLU A 286 -1.22 -20.04 9.77
N ARG A 287 -0.56 -18.97 9.30
CA ARG A 287 0.65 -19.02 8.44
C ARG A 287 1.77 -18.13 8.97
N PRO A 288 2.38 -18.48 10.12
CA PRO A 288 3.24 -17.57 10.88
C PRO A 288 4.59 -17.27 10.21
N LEU A 289 4.95 -18.05 9.17
CA LEU A 289 6.24 -17.95 8.49
C LEU A 289 6.15 -17.38 7.07
N VAL A 290 4.96 -17.08 6.55
CA VAL A 290 4.77 -16.32 5.30
C VAL A 290 4.19 -14.96 5.68
N ILE A 291 4.95 -13.90 5.42
CA ILE A 291 4.64 -12.52 5.84
C ILE A 291 4.23 -11.71 4.61
N ASP A 292 3.17 -10.93 4.75
CA ASP A 292 2.73 -10.03 3.68
C ASP A 292 3.46 -8.71 3.87
N VAL A 293 4.23 -8.31 2.86
CA VAL A 293 5.07 -7.12 2.88
C VAL A 293 4.46 -6.04 1.99
N SER A 294 4.32 -4.83 2.54
CA SER A 294 3.72 -3.70 1.84
C SER A 294 4.63 -3.23 0.69
N VAL A 295 4.21 -3.43 -0.56
CA VAL A 295 5.06 -3.21 -1.76
C VAL A 295 5.46 -1.74 -1.94
N GLY A 296 4.67 -0.80 -1.41
CA GLY A 296 5.00 0.63 -1.43
C GLY A 296 6.31 1.00 -0.75
N LEU A 297 6.86 0.13 0.09
CA LEU A 297 8.13 0.35 0.78
C LEU A 297 9.37 -0.07 -0.02
N LEU A 298 9.19 -0.86 -1.08
CA LEU A 298 10.29 -1.44 -1.82
C LEU A 298 11.01 -0.38 -2.67
N GLN A 299 12.33 -0.40 -2.60
CA GLN A 299 13.23 0.54 -3.29
C GLN A 299 14.02 -0.24 -4.35
N SER A 300 13.33 -0.58 -5.43
CA SER A 300 13.88 -1.32 -6.57
C SER A 300 14.43 -0.37 -7.63
N ASN A 301 15.47 -0.83 -8.32
CA ASN A 301 16.04 -0.15 -9.49
C ASN A 301 15.28 -0.47 -10.79
N SER A 302 14.42 -1.50 -10.81
CA SER A 302 13.62 -1.87 -11.99
C SER A 302 12.27 -1.15 -12.04
N GLY A 303 11.90 -0.47 -10.95
CA GLY A 303 10.64 0.25 -10.80
C GLY A 303 9.86 -0.17 -9.56
N THR A 304 8.71 0.46 -9.35
CA THR A 304 7.97 0.33 -8.09
C THR A 304 7.29 -1.02 -7.89
N ARG A 305 7.11 -1.79 -8.96
CA ARG A 305 6.60 -3.17 -8.93
C ARG A 305 7.65 -4.20 -8.55
N ALA A 306 8.94 -3.83 -8.55
CA ALA A 306 10.07 -4.68 -8.17
C ALA A 306 10.04 -6.06 -8.88
N GLU A 307 9.84 -6.06 -10.20
CA GLU A 307 9.62 -7.27 -11.01
C GLU A 307 10.86 -8.18 -11.10
N GLU A 308 12.03 -7.69 -10.66
CA GLU A 308 13.23 -8.51 -10.48
C GLU A 308 13.10 -9.50 -9.32
N LEU A 309 12.20 -9.24 -8.36
CA LEU A 309 11.98 -10.09 -7.19
C LEU A 309 10.53 -10.58 -7.11
N LEU A 310 9.58 -9.87 -7.70
CA LEU A 310 8.15 -10.13 -7.58
C LEU A 310 7.54 -10.60 -8.91
N GLU A 311 6.68 -11.61 -8.83
CA GLU A 311 5.77 -12.00 -9.90
C GLU A 311 4.34 -11.64 -9.49
N TRP A 312 3.67 -10.80 -10.27
CA TRP A 312 2.35 -10.28 -9.96
C TRP A 312 1.24 -11.25 -10.37
N HIS A 313 0.31 -11.52 -9.45
CA HIS A 313 -0.92 -12.22 -9.76
C HIS A 313 -1.89 -11.29 -10.51
N THR A 314 -2.26 -11.68 -11.73
CA THR A 314 -3.04 -10.83 -12.64
C THR A 314 -4.47 -11.31 -12.88
N GLU A 315 -4.82 -12.51 -12.40
CA GLU A 315 -6.12 -13.12 -12.72
C GLU A 315 -7.26 -12.62 -11.83
N ARG A 316 -6.93 -12.03 -10.67
CA ARG A 316 -7.87 -11.65 -9.62
C ARG A 316 -7.33 -10.53 -8.71
N VAL A 317 -8.24 -9.74 -8.15
CA VAL A 317 -8.00 -8.92 -6.96
C VAL A 317 -8.59 -9.63 -5.73
N SER A 318 -7.79 -9.84 -4.68
CA SER A 318 -8.26 -10.54 -3.49
C SER A 318 -9.40 -9.78 -2.80
N PHE A 319 -10.47 -10.50 -2.46
CA PHE A 319 -11.72 -9.99 -1.88
C PHE A 319 -12.41 -8.88 -2.70
N ALA A 320 -12.27 -8.86 -4.03
CA ALA A 320 -12.91 -7.88 -4.91
C ALA A 320 -14.44 -7.79 -4.70
N GLU A 321 -15.07 -8.93 -4.46
CA GLU A 321 -16.50 -9.08 -4.17
C GLU A 321 -16.96 -8.41 -2.87
N MET A 322 -16.02 -8.07 -1.97
CA MET A 322 -16.29 -7.36 -0.72
C MET A 322 -15.93 -5.87 -0.77
N ALA A 323 -15.51 -5.37 -1.94
CA ALA A 323 -15.07 -3.98 -2.08
C ALA A 323 -16.23 -2.99 -1.99
N GLU A 324 -15.97 -1.80 -1.43
CA GLU A 324 -16.95 -0.69 -1.40
C GLU A 324 -17.31 -0.22 -2.80
N ASP A 325 -16.31 -0.26 -3.68
CA ASP A 325 -16.40 0.22 -5.04
C ASP A 325 -16.12 -0.96 -5.99
N PRO A 326 -17.17 -1.77 -6.29
CA PRO A 326 -17.04 -2.88 -7.22
C PRO A 326 -16.60 -2.44 -8.62
N GLN A 327 -16.95 -1.21 -9.04
CA GLN A 327 -16.58 -0.70 -10.36
C GLN A 327 -15.08 -0.43 -10.44
N LEU A 328 -14.50 0.17 -9.40
CA LEU A 328 -13.04 0.33 -9.29
C LEU A 328 -12.32 -1.03 -9.33
N MET A 329 -12.85 -2.05 -8.63
CA MET A 329 -12.24 -3.39 -8.64
C MET A 329 -12.37 -4.09 -9.99
N GLN A 330 -13.49 -3.94 -10.69
CA GLN A 330 -13.65 -4.46 -12.06
C GLN A 330 -12.66 -3.83 -13.03
N GLN A 331 -12.40 -2.51 -12.91
CA GLN A 331 -11.40 -1.83 -13.71
C GLN A 331 -9.98 -2.33 -13.41
N LEU A 332 -9.64 -2.52 -12.12
CA LEU A 332 -8.35 -3.09 -11.71
C LEU A 332 -8.15 -4.52 -12.21
N GLU A 333 -9.14 -5.41 -12.05
CA GLU A 333 -9.04 -6.79 -12.54
C GLU A 333 -8.90 -6.87 -14.06
N SER A 334 -9.61 -6.01 -14.78
CA SER A 334 -9.52 -5.95 -16.24
C SER A 334 -8.15 -5.45 -16.68
N GLY A 335 -7.63 -4.39 -16.05
CA GLY A 335 -6.30 -3.86 -16.37
C GLY A 335 -5.15 -4.80 -16.02
N LEU A 336 -5.26 -5.55 -14.91
CA LEU A 336 -4.31 -6.63 -14.57
C LEU A 336 -4.24 -7.70 -15.67
N LYS A 337 -5.39 -8.17 -16.17
CA LYS A 337 -5.47 -9.17 -17.25
C LYS A 337 -4.93 -8.63 -18.57
N GLU A 338 -5.28 -7.41 -18.92
CA GLU A 338 -4.79 -6.76 -20.14
C GLU A 338 -3.26 -6.58 -20.11
N TRP A 339 -2.72 -6.13 -18.98
CA TRP A 339 -1.29 -6.01 -18.77
C TRP A 339 -0.58 -7.36 -18.95
N SER A 340 -1.09 -8.43 -18.32
CA SER A 340 -0.56 -9.80 -18.47
C SER A 340 -0.57 -10.27 -19.93
N GLY A 341 -1.65 -9.99 -20.65
CA GLY A 341 -1.75 -10.28 -22.08
C GLY A 341 -0.68 -9.57 -22.91
N LYS A 342 -0.40 -8.30 -22.62
CA LYS A 342 0.65 -7.52 -23.30
C LYS A 342 2.06 -8.10 -23.05
N GLN A 343 2.37 -8.51 -21.82
CA GLN A 343 3.68 -9.10 -21.50
C GLN A 343 3.93 -10.38 -22.32
N LYS A 344 2.93 -11.27 -22.39
CA LYS A 344 3.01 -12.52 -23.16
C LYS A 344 3.24 -12.29 -24.65
N ILE A 345 2.63 -11.25 -25.24
CA ILE A 345 2.82 -10.89 -26.66
C ILE A 345 4.22 -10.31 -26.89
N CYS A 346 4.75 -9.55 -25.94
CA CYS A 346 6.08 -8.94 -26.04
C CYS A 346 7.24 -9.90 -25.70
N GLY A 347 6.96 -11.17 -25.43
CA GLY A 347 7.98 -12.19 -25.12
C GLY A 347 8.71 -11.95 -23.79
N LYS A 348 8.05 -11.26 -22.85
CA LYS A 348 8.54 -11.03 -21.48
C LYS A 348 7.88 -11.95 -20.47
#